data_AF-A0AAC8UV09-F1
#
_entry.id   AF-A0AAC8UV09-F1
#
_cell.length_a   1.000
_cell.length_b   1.000
_cell.length_c   1.000
_cell.angle_alpha   90.00
_cell.angle_beta   90.00
_cell.angle_gamma   90.00
#
_symmetry.space_group_name_H-M   'P 1'
#
loop_
_entity.id
_entity.type
_entity.pdbx_description
1 polymer ?
#
loop_
_entity_poly.entity_id
_entity_poly.type
_entity_poly.pdbx_seq_one_letter_code
_entity_poly.pdbx_strand_id
1 'polypeptide(L)'
;MKWFQKRATEDMGAFEEAVTDILFSQFKEPEFLQEKLEWTAQQLHDAEQLKDDWDRDYLAEKWATSHVKVMAELGRPAEEIEQFCLANLRYQHVLQYYVNDCVQRQDYSAAIRVLREGKQLAGGLSGVVLAYSQRLKTLYKKLGQTEDYRHELWLLLTAYAPADIDCYRELKQQYSAEEWPMKRDQLFKALPVTVNQEPLYAEDHLNKKLLAAVMSEHGLNGVRTYAHLLAPKFSDQLVAKYSRTVQKMAEKTGDRKHYRELAAILNEMTDYPSGYAEATRIVQEWRVKYVRRPAMMDELRRFDNKKRE
;
A
#
# COMPACT_ATOMS: atom_id res chain seq x y z
N MET A 1 -34.47 -24.79 -7.47
CA MET A 1 -33.92 -23.75 -6.59
C MET A 1 -33.68 -24.21 -5.15
N LYS A 2 -34.68 -24.78 -4.44
CA LYS A 2 -34.57 -25.21 -3.02
C LYS A 2 -33.35 -26.09 -2.66
N TRP A 3 -32.94 -26.98 -3.57
CA TRP A 3 -31.71 -27.78 -3.37
C TRP A 3 -30.47 -26.88 -3.25
N PHE A 4 -30.33 -25.88 -4.14
CA PHE A 4 -29.20 -24.95 -4.13
C PHE A 4 -29.22 -24.04 -2.90
N GLN A 5 -30.40 -23.56 -2.48
CA GLN A 5 -30.55 -22.76 -1.25
C GLN A 5 -30.06 -23.51 -0.02
N LYS A 6 -30.49 -24.77 0.16
CA LYS A 6 -30.04 -25.61 1.28
C LYS A 6 -28.52 -25.82 1.27
N ARG A 7 -27.95 -26.04 0.08
CA ARG A 7 -26.51 -26.28 -0.06
C ARG A 7 -25.68 -25.02 0.14
N ALA A 8 -26.20 -23.84 -0.22
CA ALA A 8 -25.51 -22.56 -0.02
C ALA A 8 -25.37 -22.13 1.45
N THR A 9 -26.02 -22.83 2.38
CA THR A 9 -25.98 -22.59 3.84
C THR A 9 -25.28 -23.72 4.61
N GLU A 10 -24.88 -24.79 3.93
CA GLU A 10 -24.10 -25.88 4.51
C GLU A 10 -22.61 -25.62 4.31
N ASP A 11 -21.77 -25.99 5.29
CA ASP A 11 -20.32 -26.00 5.09
C ASP A 11 -19.98 -27.06 4.03
N MET A 12 -19.65 -26.60 2.83
CA MET A 12 -19.21 -27.41 1.70
C MET A 12 -17.76 -27.14 1.31
N GLY A 13 -17.01 -26.46 2.18
CA GLY A 13 -15.66 -25.98 1.89
C GLY A 13 -15.59 -25.25 0.54
N ALA A 14 -14.67 -25.69 -0.32
CA ALA A 14 -14.39 -25.04 -1.61
C ALA A 14 -15.57 -25.02 -2.62
N PHE A 15 -16.64 -25.78 -2.39
CA PHE A 15 -17.80 -25.83 -3.29
C PHE A 15 -18.91 -24.84 -2.92
N GLU A 16 -18.84 -24.21 -1.75
CA GLU A 16 -19.87 -23.28 -1.27
C GLU A 16 -20.02 -22.06 -2.20
N GLU A 17 -18.91 -21.47 -2.61
CA GLU A 17 -18.89 -20.35 -3.56
C GLU A 17 -19.50 -20.75 -4.90
N ALA A 18 -19.12 -21.89 -5.45
CA ALA A 18 -19.64 -22.38 -6.73
C ALA A 18 -21.16 -22.61 -6.69
N VAL A 19 -21.68 -23.15 -5.59
CA VAL A 19 -23.13 -23.36 -5.41
C VAL A 19 -23.87 -22.04 -5.29
N THR A 20 -23.30 -21.10 -4.53
CA THR A 20 -23.83 -19.73 -4.39
C THR A 20 -23.85 -19.03 -5.74
N ASP A 21 -22.76 -19.09 -6.50
CA ASP A 21 -22.65 -18.52 -7.84
C ASP A 21 -23.65 -19.10 -8.82
N ILE A 22 -23.86 -20.43 -8.82
CA ILE A 22 -24.88 -21.05 -9.67
C ILE A 22 -26.28 -20.60 -9.25
N LEU A 23 -26.56 -20.54 -7.94
CA LEU A 23 -27.85 -20.09 -7.43
C LEU A 23 -28.17 -18.67 -7.89
N PHE A 24 -27.21 -17.74 -7.80
CA PHE A 24 -27.43 -16.35 -8.17
C PHE A 24 -27.26 -16.06 -9.67
N SER A 25 -26.48 -16.84 -10.42
CA SER A 25 -26.35 -16.68 -11.88
C SER A 25 -27.51 -17.29 -12.66
N GLN A 26 -28.07 -18.40 -12.17
CA GLN A 26 -29.23 -19.07 -12.77
C GLN A 26 -30.54 -18.61 -12.10
N PHE A 27 -31.70 -19.06 -12.58
CA PHE A 27 -33.03 -18.76 -12.01
C PHE A 27 -33.33 -17.25 -11.96
N LYS A 28 -33.40 -16.62 -13.14
CA LYS A 28 -33.60 -15.17 -13.31
C LYS A 28 -35.08 -14.79 -13.55
N GLU A 29 -35.95 -15.78 -13.61
CA GLU A 29 -37.39 -15.59 -13.75
C GLU A 29 -37.97 -14.92 -12.49
N PRO A 30 -38.99 -14.04 -12.62
CA PRO A 30 -39.49 -13.22 -11.51
C PRO A 30 -39.91 -14.02 -10.28
N GLU A 31 -40.49 -15.21 -10.47
CA GLU A 31 -40.93 -16.09 -9.39
C GLU A 31 -39.74 -16.59 -8.55
N PHE A 32 -38.63 -16.94 -9.21
CA PHE A 32 -37.41 -17.37 -8.52
C PHE A 32 -36.67 -16.20 -7.89
N LEU A 33 -36.68 -15.02 -8.51
CA LEU A 33 -36.11 -13.81 -7.91
C LEU A 33 -36.87 -13.40 -6.65
N GLN A 34 -38.20 -13.52 -6.63
CA GLN A 34 -39.01 -13.28 -5.44
C GLN A 34 -38.70 -14.29 -4.33
N GLU A 35 -38.60 -15.59 -4.64
CA GLU A 35 -38.22 -16.61 -3.65
C GLU A 35 -36.76 -16.43 -3.16
N LYS A 36 -35.83 -15.97 -4.01
CA LYS A 36 -34.47 -15.58 -3.59
C LYS A 36 -34.48 -14.36 -2.67
N LEU A 37 -35.34 -13.39 -2.93
CA LEU A 37 -35.43 -12.17 -2.13
C LEU A 37 -35.87 -12.50 -0.70
N GLU A 38 -36.94 -13.27 -0.55
CA GLU A 38 -37.43 -13.75 0.74
C GLU A 38 -36.40 -14.61 1.46
N TRP A 39 -35.74 -15.51 0.73
CA TRP A 39 -34.73 -16.38 1.30
C TRP A 39 -33.49 -15.60 1.78
N THR A 40 -32.96 -14.68 0.98
CA THR A 40 -31.80 -13.85 1.37
C THR A 40 -32.11 -12.93 2.55
N ALA A 41 -33.35 -12.42 2.67
CA ALA A 41 -33.79 -11.68 3.85
C ALA A 41 -33.79 -12.56 5.10
N GLN A 42 -34.30 -13.79 5.00
CA GLN A 42 -34.27 -14.74 6.12
C GLN A 42 -32.85 -15.10 6.51
N GLN A 43 -31.97 -15.37 5.55
CA GLN A 43 -30.57 -15.71 5.84
C GLN A 43 -29.80 -14.55 6.48
N LEU A 44 -30.07 -13.31 6.06
CA LEU A 44 -29.53 -12.13 6.73
C LEU A 44 -30.01 -12.05 8.18
N HIS A 45 -31.31 -12.22 8.42
CA HIS A 45 -31.89 -12.19 9.77
C HIS A 45 -31.28 -13.28 10.67
N ASP A 46 -31.19 -14.52 10.17
CA ASP A 46 -30.63 -15.65 10.91
C ASP A 46 -29.14 -15.41 11.23
N ALA A 47 -28.38 -14.88 10.27
CA ALA A 47 -26.97 -14.56 10.46
C ALA A 47 -26.79 -13.52 11.57
N GLU A 48 -27.60 -12.45 11.61
CA GLU A 48 -27.54 -11.42 12.66
C GLU A 48 -27.81 -11.95 14.08
N GLN A 49 -28.48 -13.10 14.23
CA GLN A 49 -28.74 -13.75 15.53
C GLN A 49 -27.61 -14.68 15.99
N LEU A 50 -26.56 -14.87 15.18
CA LEU A 50 -25.43 -15.73 15.55
C LEU A 50 -24.66 -15.13 16.73
N LYS A 51 -24.24 -16.03 17.63
CA LYS A 51 -23.47 -15.67 18.84
C LYS A 51 -22.00 -15.43 18.54
N ASP A 52 -21.46 -16.12 17.55
CA ASP A 52 -20.07 -15.93 17.14
C ASP A 52 -19.97 -14.65 16.30
N ASP A 53 -19.15 -13.70 16.75
CA ASP A 53 -19.04 -12.38 16.14
C ASP A 53 -18.46 -12.46 14.71
N TRP A 54 -17.55 -13.40 14.45
CA TRP A 54 -16.91 -13.54 13.14
C TRP A 54 -17.87 -14.16 12.12
N ASP A 55 -18.52 -15.28 12.47
CA ASP A 55 -19.51 -15.93 11.61
C ASP A 55 -20.70 -15.01 11.35
N ARG A 56 -21.17 -14.28 12.38
CA ARG A 56 -22.25 -13.29 12.25
C ARG A 56 -21.91 -12.25 11.20
N ASP A 57 -20.77 -11.58 11.34
CA ASP A 57 -20.43 -10.44 10.49
C ASP A 57 -20.16 -10.89 9.05
N TYR A 58 -19.46 -12.03 8.87
CA TYR A 58 -19.20 -12.61 7.56
C TYR A 58 -20.48 -13.04 6.83
N LEU A 59 -21.33 -13.84 7.47
CA LEU A 59 -22.55 -14.34 6.84
C LEU A 59 -23.57 -13.22 6.60
N ALA A 60 -23.71 -12.29 7.55
CA ALA A 60 -24.63 -11.18 7.38
C ALA A 60 -24.18 -10.25 6.24
N GLU A 61 -22.88 -9.98 6.08
CA GLU A 61 -22.37 -9.24 4.91
C GLU A 61 -22.65 -9.99 3.59
N LYS A 62 -22.39 -11.30 3.55
CA LYS A 62 -22.65 -12.16 2.37
C LYS A 62 -24.12 -12.08 1.96
N TRP A 63 -25.03 -12.25 2.91
CA TRP A 63 -26.47 -12.28 2.63
C TRP A 63 -27.03 -10.89 2.34
N ALA A 64 -26.59 -9.85 3.03
CA ALA A 64 -27.00 -8.47 2.72
C ALA A 64 -26.57 -8.05 1.30
N THR A 65 -25.36 -8.41 0.90
CA THR A 65 -24.84 -8.16 -0.46
C THR A 65 -25.61 -8.93 -1.52
N SER A 66 -25.99 -10.16 -1.22
CA SER A 66 -26.82 -10.97 -2.13
C SER A 66 -28.24 -10.43 -2.23
N HIS A 67 -28.82 -10.01 -1.10
CA HIS A 67 -30.16 -9.45 -1.02
C HIS A 67 -30.31 -8.20 -1.89
N VAL A 68 -29.40 -7.22 -1.75
CA VAL A 68 -29.48 -5.98 -2.54
C VAL A 68 -29.34 -6.24 -4.05
N LYS A 69 -28.51 -7.21 -4.46
CA LYS A 69 -28.39 -7.60 -5.88
C LYS A 69 -29.70 -8.20 -6.38
N VAL A 70 -30.35 -9.06 -5.60
CA VAL A 70 -31.66 -9.64 -5.97
C VAL A 70 -32.74 -8.56 -6.03
N MET A 71 -32.78 -7.60 -5.08
CA MET A 71 -33.72 -6.48 -5.14
C MET A 71 -33.59 -5.71 -6.46
N ALA A 72 -32.36 -5.44 -6.89
CA ALA A 72 -32.10 -4.73 -8.13
C ALA A 72 -32.44 -5.56 -9.38
N GLU A 73 -32.11 -6.85 -9.41
CA GLU A 73 -32.47 -7.75 -10.50
C GLU A 73 -33.99 -7.92 -10.67
N LEU A 74 -34.73 -7.92 -9.56
CA LEU A 74 -36.19 -7.97 -9.55
C LEU A 74 -36.83 -6.63 -9.99
N GLY A 75 -36.04 -5.56 -10.10
CA GLY A 75 -36.53 -4.22 -10.45
C GLY A 75 -37.32 -3.56 -9.32
N ARG A 76 -36.93 -3.80 -8.05
CA ARG A 76 -37.51 -3.09 -6.90
C ARG A 76 -37.33 -1.57 -7.05
N PRO A 77 -38.25 -0.76 -6.51
CA PRO A 77 -38.13 0.70 -6.52
C PRO A 77 -36.77 1.16 -5.97
N ALA A 78 -36.19 2.19 -6.58
CA ALA A 78 -34.88 2.70 -6.20
C ALA A 78 -34.85 3.17 -4.74
N GLU A 79 -35.96 3.71 -4.23
CA GLU A 79 -36.10 4.13 -2.84
C GLU A 79 -36.03 2.94 -1.86
N GLU A 80 -36.60 1.77 -2.21
CA GLU A 80 -36.53 0.57 -1.36
C GLU A 80 -35.10 0.03 -1.28
N ILE A 81 -34.40 -0.03 -2.43
CA ILE A 81 -33.01 -0.46 -2.51
C ILE A 81 -32.12 0.49 -1.72
N GLU A 82 -32.34 1.80 -1.84
CA GLU A 82 -31.62 2.82 -1.09
C GLU A 82 -31.82 2.66 0.42
N GLN A 83 -33.07 2.52 0.88
CA GLN A 83 -33.37 2.32 2.31
C GLN A 83 -32.66 1.10 2.86
N PHE A 84 -32.67 -0.02 2.12
CA PHE A 84 -31.96 -1.23 2.52
C PHE A 84 -30.45 -0.99 2.62
N CYS A 85 -29.85 -0.33 1.63
CA CYS A 85 -28.41 -0.03 1.64
C CYS A 85 -28.03 0.87 2.82
N LEU A 86 -28.79 1.95 3.05
CA LEU A 86 -28.54 2.90 4.14
C LEU A 86 -28.65 2.24 5.53
N ALA A 87 -29.57 1.28 5.69
CA ALA A 87 -29.68 0.50 6.93
C ALA A 87 -28.51 -0.47 7.16
N ASN A 88 -27.77 -0.81 6.10
CA ASN A 88 -26.75 -1.86 6.09
C ASN A 88 -25.34 -1.35 5.70
N LEU A 89 -25.07 -0.04 5.84
CA LEU A 89 -23.78 0.57 5.45
C LEU A 89 -22.55 0.04 6.21
N ARG A 90 -22.77 -0.67 7.33
CA ARG A 90 -21.70 -1.37 8.05
C ARG A 90 -21.05 -2.47 7.22
N TYR A 91 -21.76 -3.02 6.23
CA TYR A 91 -21.26 -4.03 5.32
C TYR A 91 -20.60 -3.39 4.12
N GLN A 92 -19.29 -3.64 3.95
CA GLN A 92 -18.46 -3.00 2.94
C GLN A 92 -18.99 -3.24 1.53
N HIS A 93 -19.38 -4.47 1.21
CA HIS A 93 -19.86 -4.83 -0.13
C HIS A 93 -21.21 -4.18 -0.46
N VAL A 94 -22.10 -4.01 0.53
CA VAL A 94 -23.38 -3.29 0.37
C VAL A 94 -23.12 -1.80 0.12
N LEU A 95 -22.22 -1.19 0.90
CA LEU A 95 -21.82 0.20 0.69
C LEU A 95 -21.22 0.39 -0.71
N GLN A 96 -20.33 -0.51 -1.14
CA GLN A 96 -19.72 -0.45 -2.46
C GLN A 96 -20.75 -0.54 -3.58
N TYR A 97 -21.70 -1.46 -3.45
CA TYR A 97 -22.83 -1.61 -4.37
C TYR A 97 -23.61 -0.30 -4.51
N TYR A 98 -24.09 0.26 -3.39
CA TYR A 98 -24.88 1.49 -3.40
C TYR A 98 -24.11 2.68 -4.00
N VAL A 99 -22.84 2.84 -3.64
CA VAL A 99 -22.02 3.93 -4.21
C VAL A 99 -21.83 3.77 -5.72
N ASN A 100 -21.66 2.55 -6.24
CA ASN A 100 -21.56 2.31 -7.68
C ASN A 100 -22.86 2.64 -8.41
N ASP A 101 -23.99 2.26 -7.81
CA ASP A 101 -25.31 2.56 -8.34
C ASP A 101 -25.57 4.08 -8.36
N CYS A 102 -25.27 4.80 -7.26
CA CYS A 102 -25.33 6.26 -7.22
C CYS A 102 -24.45 6.91 -8.31
N VAL A 103 -23.23 6.38 -8.54
CA VAL A 103 -22.34 6.87 -9.60
C VAL A 103 -22.92 6.63 -11.00
N GLN A 104 -23.55 5.48 -11.24
CA GLN A 104 -24.22 5.15 -12.50
C GLN A 104 -25.41 6.07 -12.76
N ARG A 105 -26.20 6.34 -11.72
CA ARG A 105 -27.32 7.29 -11.72
C ARG A 105 -26.89 8.77 -11.71
N GLN A 106 -25.59 9.04 -11.67
CA GLN A 106 -24.99 10.37 -11.56
C GLN A 106 -25.36 11.14 -10.27
N ASP A 107 -25.87 10.45 -9.25
CA ASP A 107 -26.08 11.01 -7.90
C ASP A 107 -24.77 10.98 -7.12
N TYR A 108 -23.86 11.88 -7.50
CA TYR A 108 -22.57 11.98 -6.85
C TYR A 108 -22.66 12.49 -5.40
N SER A 109 -23.69 13.25 -5.07
CA SER A 109 -23.96 13.72 -3.69
C SER A 109 -24.19 12.56 -2.73
N ALA A 110 -25.08 11.63 -3.08
CA ALA A 110 -25.37 10.46 -2.25
C ALA A 110 -24.14 9.55 -2.14
N ALA A 111 -23.43 9.34 -3.24
CA ALA A 111 -22.18 8.56 -3.27
C ALA A 111 -21.12 9.14 -2.30
N ILE A 112 -20.89 10.45 -2.33
CA ILE A 112 -19.95 11.13 -1.44
C ILE A 112 -20.39 11.03 0.02
N ARG A 113 -21.68 11.29 0.32
CA ARG A 113 -22.22 11.20 1.69
C ARG A 113 -21.94 9.82 2.29
N VAL A 114 -22.33 8.76 1.59
CA VAL A 114 -22.17 7.38 2.07
C VAL A 114 -20.71 6.98 2.22
N LEU A 115 -19.83 7.40 1.30
CA LEU A 115 -18.39 7.14 1.45
C LEU A 115 -17.80 7.84 2.69
N ARG A 116 -18.23 9.07 3.00
CA ARG A 116 -17.77 9.80 4.20
C ARG A 116 -18.25 9.13 5.48
N GLU A 117 -19.52 8.74 5.55
CA GLU A 117 -20.09 8.00 6.67
C GLU A 117 -19.41 6.65 6.86
N GLY A 118 -19.25 5.87 5.78
CA GLY A 118 -18.55 4.59 5.80
C GLY A 118 -17.11 4.71 6.26
N LYS A 119 -16.41 5.77 5.87
CA LYS A 119 -15.04 6.07 6.31
C LYS A 119 -14.96 6.36 7.81
N GLN A 120 -15.96 7.03 8.38
CA GLN A 120 -16.06 7.27 9.82
C GLN A 120 -16.37 5.97 10.58
N LEU A 121 -17.31 5.16 10.08
CA LEU A 121 -17.71 3.89 10.68
C LEU A 121 -16.58 2.84 10.67
N ALA A 122 -15.75 2.83 9.62
CA ALA A 122 -14.63 1.91 9.50
C ALA A 122 -13.55 2.08 10.59
N GLY A 123 -13.60 3.16 11.39
CA GLY A 123 -12.98 3.23 12.71
C GLY A 123 -11.46 2.99 12.80
N GLY A 124 -10.73 3.02 11.67
CA GLY A 124 -9.29 2.74 11.62
C GLY A 124 -8.88 1.44 10.91
N LEU A 125 -9.82 0.70 10.32
CA LEU A 125 -9.50 -0.39 9.39
C LEU A 125 -8.81 0.19 8.14
N SER A 126 -7.47 0.17 8.16
CA SER A 126 -6.62 0.94 7.23
C SER A 126 -6.93 0.65 5.77
N GLY A 127 -7.14 -0.62 5.40
CA GLY A 127 -7.49 -1.01 4.03
C GLY A 127 -8.84 -0.47 3.55
N VAL A 128 -9.85 -0.48 4.41
CA VAL A 128 -11.22 -0.02 4.08
C VAL A 128 -11.24 1.50 3.94
N VAL A 129 -10.64 2.19 4.90
CA VAL A 129 -10.52 3.66 4.90
C VAL A 129 -9.74 4.14 3.68
N LEU A 130 -8.65 3.45 3.31
CA LEU A 130 -7.89 3.74 2.10
C LEU A 130 -8.74 3.60 0.84
N ALA A 131 -9.48 2.49 0.69
CA ALA A 131 -10.33 2.25 -0.48
C ALA A 131 -11.42 3.33 -0.63
N TYR A 132 -12.07 3.72 0.47
CA TYR A 132 -13.07 4.79 0.45
C TYR A 132 -12.46 6.15 0.14
N SER A 133 -11.29 6.43 0.71
CA SER A 133 -10.54 7.66 0.45
C SER A 133 -10.13 7.79 -1.03
N GLN A 134 -9.71 6.70 -1.67
CA GLN A 134 -9.41 6.67 -3.11
C GLN A 134 -10.65 6.92 -3.98
N ARG A 135 -11.81 6.38 -3.62
CA ARG A 135 -13.08 6.66 -4.32
C ARG A 135 -13.53 8.10 -4.14
N LEU A 136 -13.45 8.64 -2.91
CA LEU A 136 -13.73 10.06 -2.63
C LEU A 136 -12.82 10.97 -3.45
N LYS A 137 -11.51 10.71 -3.45
CA LYS A 137 -10.53 11.42 -4.28
C LYS A 137 -10.97 11.45 -5.75
N THR A 138 -11.36 10.31 -6.30
CA THR A 138 -11.79 10.19 -7.70
C THR A 138 -13.05 11.00 -7.99
N LEU A 139 -14.04 10.97 -7.09
CA LEU A 139 -15.27 11.74 -7.21
C LEU A 139 -15.03 13.24 -7.11
N TYR A 140 -14.26 13.71 -6.13
CA TYR A 140 -13.93 15.12 -5.96
C TYR A 140 -13.20 15.68 -7.18
N LYS A 141 -12.25 14.91 -7.74
CA LYS A 141 -11.57 15.26 -8.98
C LYS A 141 -12.55 15.39 -10.15
N LYS A 142 -13.45 14.41 -10.32
CA LYS A 142 -14.45 14.40 -11.40
C LYS A 142 -15.40 15.60 -11.33
N LEU A 143 -15.78 16.01 -10.11
CA LEU A 143 -16.71 17.12 -9.88
C LEU A 143 -16.02 18.50 -9.86
N GLY A 144 -14.68 18.56 -9.96
CA GLY A 144 -13.94 19.81 -9.82
C GLY A 144 -13.95 20.39 -8.40
N GLN A 145 -14.27 19.57 -7.38
CA GLN A 145 -14.27 19.95 -5.97
C GLN A 145 -12.83 20.01 -5.43
N THR A 146 -12.13 21.10 -5.78
CA THR A 146 -10.68 21.23 -5.62
C THR A 146 -10.25 21.18 -4.14
N GLU A 147 -10.97 21.84 -3.23
CA GLU A 147 -10.62 21.82 -1.80
C GLU A 147 -10.76 20.43 -1.19
N ASP A 148 -11.89 19.75 -1.46
CA ASP A 148 -12.13 18.40 -0.96
C ASP A 148 -11.14 17.40 -1.57
N TYR A 149 -10.81 17.53 -2.86
CA TYR A 149 -9.80 16.72 -3.52
C TYR A 149 -8.41 16.92 -2.89
N ARG A 150 -7.99 18.16 -2.64
CA ARG A 150 -6.73 18.47 -1.96
C ARG A 150 -6.70 17.92 -0.53
N HIS A 151 -7.81 18.06 0.19
CA HIS A 151 -7.94 17.54 1.55
C HIS A 151 -7.84 16.01 1.58
N GLU A 152 -8.51 15.32 0.66
CA GLU A 152 -8.49 13.86 0.59
C GLU A 152 -7.09 13.34 0.19
N LEU A 153 -6.41 14.00 -0.76
CA LEU A 153 -5.01 13.72 -1.09
C LEU A 153 -4.08 13.89 0.11
N TRP A 154 -4.28 14.95 0.91
CA TRP A 154 -3.53 15.16 2.13
C TRP A 154 -3.71 14.00 3.11
N LEU A 155 -4.96 13.60 3.38
CA LEU A 155 -5.25 12.47 4.27
C LEU A 155 -4.65 11.15 3.77
N LEU A 156 -4.70 10.88 2.46
CA LEU A 156 -4.03 9.73 1.85
C LEU A 156 -2.54 9.75 2.17
N LEU A 157 -1.86 10.87 1.93
CA LEU A 157 -0.42 10.99 2.12
C LEU A 157 0.01 11.02 3.59
N THR A 158 -0.83 11.44 4.53
CA THR A 158 -0.43 11.55 5.95
C THR A 158 -0.94 10.42 6.83
N ALA A 159 -2.02 9.74 6.45
CA ALA A 159 -2.71 8.79 7.33
C ALA A 159 -2.94 7.40 6.70
N TYR A 160 -3.36 7.32 5.44
CA TYR A 160 -3.91 6.04 4.90
C TYR A 160 -2.97 5.30 3.95
N ALA A 161 -2.20 6.02 3.16
CA ALA A 161 -1.13 5.50 2.30
C ALA A 161 0.08 6.45 2.34
N PRO A 162 0.80 6.50 3.49
CA PRO A 162 1.85 7.49 3.66
C PRO A 162 2.96 7.37 2.63
N ALA A 163 3.39 8.53 2.12
CA ALA A 163 4.41 8.63 1.06
C ALA A 163 4.09 7.93 -0.27
N ASP A 164 2.81 7.70 -0.57
CA ASP A 164 2.38 7.26 -1.89
C ASP A 164 2.79 8.27 -2.98
N ILE A 165 3.60 7.83 -3.95
CA ILE A 165 4.18 8.70 -4.98
C ILE A 165 3.11 9.28 -5.91
N ASP A 166 2.09 8.49 -6.26
CA ASP A 166 1.06 8.94 -7.20
C ASP A 166 0.18 10.03 -6.58
N CYS A 167 -0.25 9.86 -5.33
CA CYS A 167 -0.95 10.89 -4.59
C CYS A 167 -0.07 12.14 -4.37
N TYR A 168 1.24 11.98 -4.17
CA TYR A 168 2.17 13.10 -4.02
C TYR A 168 2.25 13.93 -5.31
N ARG A 169 2.37 13.27 -6.46
CA ARG A 169 2.36 13.93 -7.78
C ARG A 169 1.04 14.63 -8.05
N GLU A 170 -0.08 13.97 -7.77
CA GLU A 170 -1.41 14.57 -7.89
C GLU A 170 -1.55 15.82 -7.01
N LEU A 171 -1.12 15.76 -5.75
CA LEU A 171 -1.17 16.89 -4.83
C LEU A 171 -0.27 18.05 -5.29
N LYS A 172 0.95 17.75 -5.76
CA LYS A 172 1.88 18.75 -6.31
C LYS A 172 1.26 19.54 -7.46
N GLN A 173 0.50 18.87 -8.34
CA GLN A 173 -0.18 19.52 -9.46
C GLN A 173 -1.30 20.48 -9.01
N GLN A 174 -1.74 20.43 -7.75
CA GLN A 174 -2.78 21.33 -7.22
C GLN A 174 -2.23 22.67 -6.71
N TYR A 175 -0.92 22.90 -6.84
CA TYR A 175 -0.24 24.11 -6.39
C TYR A 175 0.67 24.66 -7.48
N SER A 176 0.86 25.98 -7.48
CA SER A 176 1.86 26.63 -8.33
C SER A 176 3.28 26.23 -7.92
N ALA A 177 4.26 26.48 -8.81
CA ALA A 177 5.67 26.20 -8.52
C ALA A 177 6.19 27.04 -7.34
N GLU A 178 5.60 28.19 -7.10
CA GLU A 178 5.91 29.13 -6.02
C GLU A 178 5.32 28.67 -4.68
N GLU A 179 4.11 28.13 -4.68
CA GLU A 179 3.42 27.68 -3.44
C GLU A 179 3.84 26.29 -3.00
N TRP A 180 4.18 25.42 -3.96
CA TRP A 180 4.47 24.02 -3.69
C TRP A 180 5.56 23.79 -2.64
N PRO A 181 6.72 24.48 -2.65
CA PRO A 181 7.76 24.28 -1.64
C PRO A 181 7.26 24.45 -0.21
N MET A 182 6.41 25.46 0.04
CA MET A 182 5.82 25.70 1.36
C MET A 182 4.86 24.57 1.76
N LYS A 183 3.97 24.16 0.84
CA LYS A 183 3.00 23.09 1.09
C LYS A 183 3.65 21.72 1.28
N ARG A 184 4.67 21.41 0.50
CA ARG A 184 5.49 20.22 0.64
C ARG A 184 6.21 20.17 2.00
N ASP A 185 6.78 21.27 2.45
CA ASP A 185 7.43 21.29 3.76
C ASP A 185 6.43 21.13 4.92
N GLN A 186 5.19 21.61 4.76
CA GLN A 186 4.10 21.28 5.69
C GLN A 186 3.76 19.79 5.64
N LEU A 187 3.67 19.20 4.44
CA LEU A 187 3.39 17.78 4.26
C LEU A 187 4.46 16.91 4.93
N PHE A 188 5.76 17.18 4.70
CA PHE A 188 6.84 16.42 5.31
C PHE A 188 6.85 16.46 6.84
N LYS A 189 6.37 17.55 7.44
CA LYS A 189 6.18 17.65 8.91
C LYS A 189 4.97 16.86 9.41
N ALA A 190 3.95 16.70 8.57
CA ALA A 190 2.73 15.96 8.89
C ALA A 190 2.86 14.44 8.63
N LEU A 191 3.86 14.01 7.86
CA LEU A 191 4.14 12.59 7.64
C LEU A 191 4.52 11.87 8.94
N PRO A 192 4.08 10.62 9.15
CA PRO A 192 4.51 9.82 10.28
C PRO A 192 6.04 9.63 10.28
N VAL A 193 6.65 9.69 11.47
CA VAL A 193 8.12 9.60 11.65
C VAL A 193 8.70 8.27 11.14
N THR A 194 7.90 7.21 11.13
CA THR A 194 8.29 5.86 10.69
C THR A 194 8.33 5.70 9.16
N VAL A 195 7.78 6.65 8.41
CA VAL A 195 7.62 6.54 6.96
C VAL A 195 8.91 6.93 6.25
N ASN A 196 9.33 6.12 5.27
CA ASN A 196 10.47 6.47 4.42
C ASN A 196 10.10 7.63 3.49
N GLN A 197 10.72 8.79 3.70
CA GLN A 197 10.50 10.00 2.88
C GLN A 197 11.46 10.11 1.69
N GLU A 198 12.46 9.22 1.57
CA GLU A 198 13.44 9.24 0.48
C GLU A 198 12.80 9.25 -0.92
N PRO A 199 11.75 8.47 -1.22
CA PRO A 199 11.10 8.51 -2.53
C PRO A 199 10.54 9.90 -2.87
N LEU A 200 9.99 10.61 -1.88
CA LEU A 200 9.44 11.96 -2.07
C LEU A 200 10.55 13.00 -2.27
N TYR A 201 11.68 12.85 -1.58
CA TYR A 201 12.84 13.70 -1.80
C TYR A 201 13.43 13.51 -3.20
N ALA A 202 13.46 12.26 -3.68
CA ALA A 202 13.92 11.94 -5.03
C ALA A 202 13.00 12.55 -6.09
N GLU A 203 11.68 12.43 -5.93
CA GLU A 203 10.65 12.96 -6.84
C GLU A 203 10.79 14.48 -7.06
N ASP A 204 11.18 15.22 -6.03
CA ASP A 204 11.36 16.68 -6.08
C ASP A 204 12.83 17.13 -6.19
N HIS A 205 13.75 16.20 -6.48
CA HIS A 205 15.19 16.46 -6.60
C HIS A 205 15.79 17.21 -5.39
N LEU A 206 15.30 16.91 -4.19
CA LEU A 206 15.77 17.47 -2.93
C LEU A 206 17.05 16.79 -2.47
N ASN A 207 18.08 16.82 -3.31
CA ASN A 207 19.28 15.99 -3.16
C ASN A 207 19.99 16.16 -1.81
N LYS A 208 19.95 17.35 -1.20
CA LYS A 208 20.53 17.56 0.15
C LYS A 208 19.73 16.83 1.24
N LYS A 209 18.40 16.86 1.19
CA LYS A 209 17.52 16.13 2.13
C LYS A 209 17.62 14.62 1.89
N LEU A 210 17.61 14.20 0.62
CA LEU A 210 17.80 12.81 0.21
C LEU A 210 19.13 12.26 0.70
N LEU A 211 20.23 12.99 0.47
CA LEU A 211 21.56 12.61 0.97
C LEU A 211 21.55 12.45 2.49
N ALA A 212 21.00 13.41 3.24
CA ALA A 212 20.94 13.34 4.69
C ALA A 212 20.19 12.07 5.17
N ALA A 213 19.05 11.75 4.55
CA ALA A 213 18.27 10.55 4.84
C ALA A 213 19.08 9.27 4.57
N VAL A 214 19.64 9.12 3.36
CA VAL A 214 20.47 7.98 2.95
C VAL A 214 21.70 7.81 3.87
N MET A 215 22.31 8.91 4.31
CA MET A 215 23.45 8.87 5.23
C MET A 215 23.05 8.42 6.64
N SER A 216 21.81 8.70 7.06
CA SER A 216 21.26 8.29 8.37
C SER A 216 20.73 6.85 8.40
N GLU A 217 20.34 6.31 7.24
CA GLU A 217 19.81 4.94 7.10
C GLU A 217 20.80 3.88 7.60
N HIS A 218 20.30 2.75 8.08
CA HIS A 218 21.14 1.57 8.31
C HIS A 218 21.42 0.83 6.99
N GLY A 219 22.69 0.49 6.76
CA GLY A 219 23.08 -0.24 5.54
C GLY A 219 23.34 0.69 4.35
N LEU A 220 23.08 0.16 3.15
CA LEU A 220 23.45 0.76 1.86
C LEU A 220 22.29 0.78 0.86
N ASN A 221 21.07 0.47 1.28
CA ASN A 221 19.94 0.35 0.37
C ASN A 221 19.60 1.70 -0.29
N GLY A 222 19.52 2.77 0.48
CA GLY A 222 19.32 4.12 -0.03
C GLY A 222 20.47 4.59 -0.92
N VAL A 223 21.72 4.23 -0.59
CA VAL A 223 22.89 4.55 -1.44
C VAL A 223 22.73 3.89 -2.81
N ARG A 224 22.42 2.59 -2.86
CA ARG A 224 22.25 1.84 -4.11
C ARG A 224 21.05 2.33 -4.91
N THR A 225 19.94 2.59 -4.24
CA THR A 225 18.69 3.06 -4.88
C THR A 225 18.86 4.43 -5.52
N TYR A 226 19.48 5.37 -4.81
CA TYR A 226 19.55 6.78 -5.21
C TYR A 226 20.92 7.22 -5.76
N ALA A 227 21.84 6.28 -6.00
CA ALA A 227 23.18 6.56 -6.53
C ALA A 227 23.12 7.44 -7.79
N HIS A 228 22.22 7.13 -8.72
CA HIS A 228 22.07 7.87 -9.98
C HIS A 228 21.71 9.36 -9.78
N LEU A 229 21.02 9.72 -8.69
CA LEU A 229 20.68 11.12 -8.35
C LEU A 229 21.78 11.81 -7.54
N LEU A 230 22.46 11.06 -6.66
CA LEU A 230 23.39 11.61 -5.68
C LEU A 230 24.84 11.62 -6.16
N ALA A 231 25.29 10.58 -6.87
CA ALA A 231 26.68 10.42 -7.30
C ALA A 231 27.26 11.62 -8.06
N PRO A 232 26.51 12.30 -8.97
CA PRO A 232 27.07 13.43 -9.73
C PRO A 232 27.56 14.60 -8.87
N LYS A 233 27.04 14.76 -7.65
CA LYS A 233 27.39 15.88 -6.75
C LYS A 233 27.92 15.43 -5.40
N PHE A 234 27.70 14.18 -5.01
CA PHE A 234 27.93 13.68 -3.66
C PHE A 234 28.66 12.34 -3.61
N SER A 235 29.44 12.01 -4.64
CA SER A 235 30.18 10.73 -4.72
C SER A 235 31.04 10.46 -3.48
N ASP A 236 31.72 11.47 -2.95
CA ASP A 236 32.61 11.31 -1.80
C ASP A 236 31.85 10.96 -0.52
N GLN A 237 30.65 11.53 -0.33
CA GLN A 237 29.79 11.19 0.79
C GLN A 237 29.29 9.74 0.68
N LEU A 238 28.97 9.27 -0.53
CA LEU A 238 28.57 7.88 -0.76
C LEU A 238 29.73 6.92 -0.49
N VAL A 239 30.95 7.23 -0.97
CA VAL A 239 32.17 6.46 -0.67
C VAL A 239 32.42 6.39 0.84
N ALA A 240 32.28 7.51 1.55
CA ALA A 240 32.44 7.53 3.01
C ALA A 240 31.39 6.66 3.73
N LYS A 241 30.16 6.59 3.21
CA LYS A 241 29.10 5.71 3.74
C LYS A 241 29.44 4.23 3.50
N TYR A 242 29.86 3.87 2.29
CA TYR A 242 30.36 2.53 1.98
C TYR A 242 31.49 2.12 2.93
N SER A 243 32.50 2.98 3.05
CA SER A 243 33.66 2.77 3.94
C SER A 243 33.22 2.54 5.39
N ARG A 244 32.37 3.41 5.95
CA ARG A 244 31.85 3.26 7.33
C ARG A 244 31.08 1.95 7.51
N THR A 245 30.19 1.61 6.58
CA THR A 245 29.36 0.41 6.68
C THR A 245 30.21 -0.85 6.64
N VAL A 246 31.13 -0.94 5.67
CA VAL A 246 31.97 -2.13 5.47
C VAL A 246 32.96 -2.32 6.62
N GLN A 247 33.51 -1.24 7.17
CA GLN A 247 34.36 -1.29 8.37
C GLN A 247 33.60 -1.81 9.60
N LYS A 248 32.38 -1.31 9.84
CA LYS A 248 31.54 -1.79 10.95
C LYS A 248 31.18 -3.27 10.80
N MET A 249 30.87 -3.72 9.58
CA MET A 249 30.59 -5.14 9.33
C MET A 249 31.82 -6.02 9.55
N ALA A 250 33.02 -5.53 9.26
CA ALA A 250 34.28 -6.25 9.42
C ALA A 250 34.71 -6.45 10.88
N GLU A 251 34.20 -5.66 11.83
CA GLU A 251 34.47 -5.85 13.26
C GLU A 251 34.01 -7.23 13.73
N LYS A 252 32.85 -7.67 13.25
CA LYS A 252 32.29 -8.99 13.54
C LYS A 252 33.02 -10.08 12.75
N THR A 253 33.38 -11.16 13.43
CA THR A 253 33.84 -12.39 12.77
C THR A 253 32.63 -13.07 12.13
N GLY A 254 32.78 -13.54 10.89
CA GLY A 254 31.73 -14.25 10.18
C GLY A 254 32.28 -15.44 9.39
N ASP A 255 31.38 -16.08 8.64
CA ASP A 255 31.69 -17.17 7.72
C ASP A 255 32.20 -16.65 6.37
N ARG A 256 32.40 -17.55 5.41
CA ARG A 256 32.86 -17.16 4.07
C ARG A 256 31.83 -16.31 3.31
N LYS A 257 30.52 -16.47 3.58
CA LYS A 257 29.47 -15.67 2.94
C LYS A 257 29.56 -14.21 3.41
N HIS A 258 29.77 -13.99 4.71
CA HIS A 258 30.01 -12.67 5.30
C HIS A 258 31.20 -11.96 4.66
N TYR A 259 32.35 -12.62 4.52
CA TYR A 259 33.53 -11.98 3.91
C TYR A 259 33.36 -11.71 2.42
N ARG A 260 32.61 -12.54 1.69
CA ARG A 260 32.24 -12.25 0.29
C ARG A 260 31.38 -11.00 0.18
N GLU A 261 30.46 -10.79 1.11
CA GLU A 261 29.64 -9.58 1.16
C GLU A 261 30.50 -8.33 1.41
N LEU A 262 31.47 -8.39 2.33
CA LEU A 262 32.42 -7.28 2.53
C LEU A 262 33.19 -6.95 1.24
N ALA A 263 33.69 -7.98 0.55
CA ALA A 263 34.41 -7.79 -0.71
C ALA A 263 33.51 -7.25 -1.82
N ALA A 264 32.23 -7.63 -1.87
CA ALA A 264 31.26 -7.06 -2.80
C ALA A 264 31.03 -5.57 -2.54
N ILE A 265 30.84 -5.18 -1.28
CA ILE A 265 30.67 -3.78 -0.88
C ILE A 265 31.92 -2.95 -1.22
N LEU A 266 33.12 -3.49 -0.97
CA LEU A 266 34.38 -2.84 -1.37
C LEU A 266 34.49 -2.67 -2.89
N ASN A 267 33.96 -3.60 -3.68
CA ASN A 267 33.94 -3.47 -5.14
C ASN A 267 32.93 -2.41 -5.61
N GLU A 268 31.72 -2.40 -5.06
CA GLU A 268 30.68 -1.41 -5.40
C GLU A 268 31.16 0.03 -5.20
N MET A 269 31.90 0.30 -4.11
CA MET A 269 32.43 1.65 -3.90
C MET A 269 33.49 2.05 -4.92
N THR A 270 34.14 1.11 -5.63
CA THR A 270 35.13 1.47 -6.67
C THR A 270 34.52 2.10 -7.91
N ASP A 271 33.20 2.04 -8.06
CA ASP A 271 32.48 2.67 -9.17
C ASP A 271 32.44 4.21 -9.04
N TYR A 272 32.88 4.75 -7.90
CA TYR A 272 32.96 6.18 -7.62
C TYR A 272 34.40 6.70 -7.73
N PRO A 273 34.61 7.97 -8.15
CA PRO A 273 35.95 8.51 -8.44
C PRO A 273 36.99 8.34 -7.32
N SER A 274 36.60 8.58 -6.07
CA SER A 274 37.47 8.45 -4.89
C SER A 274 37.44 7.06 -4.24
N GLY A 275 36.55 6.18 -4.69
CA GLY A 275 36.25 4.94 -4.00
C GLY A 275 37.29 3.85 -4.21
N TYR A 276 37.97 3.80 -5.35
CA TYR A 276 39.07 2.84 -5.56
C TYR A 276 40.24 3.08 -4.57
N ALA A 277 40.65 4.33 -4.40
CA ALA A 277 41.71 4.71 -3.49
C ALA A 277 41.35 4.34 -2.04
N GLU A 278 40.11 4.64 -1.62
CA GLU A 278 39.62 4.33 -0.28
C GLU A 278 39.49 2.81 -0.05
N ALA A 279 38.97 2.05 -1.03
CA ALA A 279 38.85 0.59 -0.92
C ALA A 279 40.23 -0.05 -0.76
N THR A 280 41.21 0.40 -1.54
CA THR A 280 42.61 -0.06 -1.44
C THR A 280 43.20 0.22 -0.07
N ARG A 281 42.97 1.43 0.47
CA ARG A 281 43.40 1.79 1.83
C ARG A 281 42.83 0.82 2.87
N ILE A 282 41.52 0.56 2.81
CA ILE A 282 40.82 -0.36 3.73
C ILE A 282 41.39 -1.79 3.62
N VAL A 283 41.60 -2.29 2.40
CA VAL A 283 42.16 -3.63 2.16
C VAL A 283 43.55 -3.78 2.78
N GLN A 284 44.42 -2.78 2.64
CA GLN A 284 45.75 -2.82 3.27
C GLN A 284 45.68 -2.80 4.80
N GLU A 285 44.80 -1.99 5.38
CA GLU A 285 44.59 -1.96 6.82
C GLU A 285 44.09 -3.30 7.37
N TRP A 286 43.17 -3.95 6.65
CA TRP A 286 42.60 -5.22 7.07
C TRP A 286 43.59 -6.38 6.99
N ARG A 287 44.55 -6.34 6.05
CA ARG A 287 45.63 -7.35 5.98
C ARG A 287 46.46 -7.39 7.25
N VAL A 288 46.73 -6.23 7.83
CA VAL A 288 47.46 -6.12 9.09
C VAL A 288 46.55 -6.44 10.28
N LYS A 289 45.38 -5.81 10.35
CA LYS A 289 44.47 -5.90 11.51
C LYS A 289 43.83 -7.27 11.67
N TYR A 290 43.51 -7.95 10.57
CA TYR A 290 42.74 -9.20 10.56
C TYR A 290 43.53 -10.38 9.99
N VAL A 291 44.88 -10.36 10.05
CA VAL A 291 45.78 -11.40 9.49
C VAL A 291 45.41 -12.84 9.90
N ARG A 292 44.80 -13.01 11.08
CA ARG A 292 44.36 -14.30 11.63
C ARG A 292 42.99 -14.77 11.14
N ARG A 293 42.42 -14.15 10.09
CA ARG A 293 41.14 -14.53 9.47
C ARG A 293 41.37 -15.04 8.04
N PRO A 294 41.70 -16.33 7.83
CA PRO A 294 42.09 -16.86 6.52
C PRO A 294 41.02 -16.65 5.44
N ALA A 295 39.75 -16.90 5.76
CA ALA A 295 38.65 -16.72 4.83
C ALA A 295 38.48 -15.25 4.37
N MET A 296 38.80 -14.28 5.24
CA MET A 296 38.82 -12.87 4.85
C MET A 296 39.99 -12.57 3.93
N MET A 297 41.19 -13.08 4.25
CA MET A 297 42.39 -12.89 3.42
C MET A 297 42.21 -13.48 2.01
N ASP A 298 41.53 -14.61 1.87
CA ASP A 298 41.20 -15.19 0.57
C ASP A 298 40.32 -14.26 -0.27
N GLU A 299 39.28 -13.67 0.32
CA GLU A 299 38.40 -12.75 -0.41
C GLU A 299 39.12 -11.41 -0.72
N LEU A 300 40.00 -10.92 0.16
CA LEU A 300 40.84 -9.74 -0.11
C LEU A 300 41.87 -9.95 -1.23
N ARG A 301 42.41 -11.18 -1.40
CA ARG A 301 43.30 -11.50 -2.54
C ARG A 301 42.54 -11.48 -3.87
N ARG A 302 41.27 -11.91 -3.85
CA ARG A 302 40.41 -11.90 -5.04
C ARG A 302 40.03 -10.49 -5.47
N PHE A 303 39.85 -9.58 -4.51
CA PHE A 303 39.61 -8.16 -4.78
C PHE A 303 40.73 -7.54 -5.64
N ASP A 304 42.00 -7.79 -5.30
CA ASP A 304 43.15 -7.29 -6.07
C ASP A 304 43.20 -7.85 -7.50
N ASN A 305 42.89 -9.14 -7.67
CA ASN A 305 43.00 -9.81 -8.97
C ASN A 305 41.95 -9.31 -9.97
N LYS A 306 40.72 -9.00 -9.50
CA LYS A 306 39.62 -8.52 -10.35
C LYS A 306 39.82 -7.13 -10.99
N LYS A 307 40.82 -6.36 -10.55
CA LYS A 307 41.09 -5.01 -11.07
C LYS A 307 42.43 -4.92 -11.82
N ARG A 308 43.15 -6.04 -11.97
CA ARG A 308 44.35 -6.17 -12.81
C ARG A 308 44.05 -6.72 -14.21
N GLU A 309 42.81 -7.16 -14.44
CA GLU A 309 42.21 -7.53 -15.72
C GLU A 309 41.38 -6.36 -16.25
#